data_AF-A0A4P8RE18-F1
#
_entry.id   AF-A0A4P8RE18-F1
#
_cell.length_a   1.000
_cell.length_b   1.000
_cell.length_c   1.000
_cell.angle_alpha   90.00
_cell.angle_beta   90.00
_cell.angle_gamma   90.00
#
_symmetry.space_group_name_H-M   'P 1'
#
loop_
_entity.id
_entity.type
_entity.pdbx_description
1 polymer ?
#
loop_
_entity_poly.entity_id
_entity_poly.type
_entity_poly.pdbx_seq_one_letter_code
_entity_poly.pdbx_strand_id
1 'polypeptide(L)'
;MDTPEELSELLRQNSTAFSKVITSDLNSDHVCRLDFTAANSLLLNTDLRDTALFDKAVQQMLAAQNATIGIGGYLEDRSIYSRSKHFSTPAANRNLHLGIDIWMEAGTPIFTPLDATVHSFQNNDHFGDYGPTIILQHELHSRTFYTLYGHLSRTSLSGLEEVGKPFKKGDQIASLGPYPENGNWPPHLHFQIIGDMGGKSGDFPGVALSSDKAFYEALCPNPNLILQSRHLPL
;
A
#
# COMPACT_ATOMS: atom_id res chain seq x y z
N MET A 1 -9.09 -4.27 -25.06
CA MET A 1 -8.33 -4.10 -23.81
C MET A 1 -8.37 -2.62 -23.53
N ASP A 2 -9.19 -2.22 -22.58
CA ASP A 2 -9.33 -0.83 -22.15
C ASP A 2 -7.96 -0.30 -21.70
N THR A 3 -7.67 0.93 -22.08
CA THR A 3 -6.37 1.53 -21.80
C THR A 3 -6.26 1.90 -20.31
N PRO A 4 -5.03 1.95 -19.77
CA PRO A 4 -4.85 2.35 -18.36
C PRO A 4 -5.24 3.81 -18.04
N GLU A 5 -5.21 4.68 -19.05
CA GLU A 5 -5.73 6.06 -18.98
C GLU A 5 -7.24 6.07 -18.65
N GLU A 6 -7.98 5.06 -19.11
CA GLU A 6 -9.42 4.94 -18.84
C GLU A 6 -9.70 4.63 -17.37
N LEU A 7 -8.87 3.83 -16.68
CA LEU A 7 -9.11 3.55 -15.26
C LEU A 7 -8.82 4.78 -14.39
N SER A 8 -7.72 5.48 -14.63
CA SER A 8 -7.39 6.69 -13.87
C SER A 8 -8.46 7.76 -14.02
N GLU A 9 -8.96 7.96 -15.25
CA GLU A 9 -10.03 8.91 -15.52
C GLU A 9 -11.37 8.47 -14.92
N LEU A 10 -11.71 7.18 -15.03
CA LEU A 10 -12.91 6.63 -14.40
C LEU A 10 -12.91 6.86 -12.88
N LEU A 11 -11.78 6.63 -12.22
CA LEU A 11 -11.65 6.87 -10.78
C LEU A 11 -11.78 8.37 -10.44
N ARG A 12 -11.21 9.27 -11.24
CA ARG A 12 -11.36 10.73 -11.05
C ARG A 12 -12.81 11.17 -11.16
N GLN A 13 -13.52 10.72 -12.20
CA GLN A 13 -14.92 11.07 -12.44
C GLN A 13 -15.86 10.56 -11.35
N ASN A 14 -15.45 9.53 -10.61
CA ASN A 14 -16.21 8.90 -9.54
C ASN A 14 -15.65 9.17 -8.14
N SER A 15 -14.84 10.21 -7.99
CA SER A 15 -14.14 10.54 -6.72
C SER A 15 -15.08 10.61 -5.51
N THR A 16 -16.32 11.09 -5.66
CA THR A 16 -17.29 11.19 -4.56
C THR A 16 -17.93 9.85 -4.16
N ALA A 17 -17.67 8.76 -4.90
CA ALA A 17 -18.29 7.46 -4.66
C ALA A 17 -17.57 6.64 -3.57
N PHE A 18 -16.29 6.94 -3.31
CA PHE A 18 -15.42 6.15 -2.43
C PHE A 18 -15.68 6.39 -0.94
N SER A 19 -15.72 5.32 -0.14
CA SER A 19 -15.60 5.42 1.30
C SER A 19 -14.13 5.49 1.73
N LYS A 20 -13.91 5.84 2.99
CA LYS A 20 -12.56 5.90 3.56
C LYS A 20 -11.94 4.49 3.63
N VAL A 21 -10.63 4.42 3.38
CA VAL A 21 -9.82 3.19 3.56
C VAL A 21 -9.37 3.00 5.01
N ILE A 22 -9.30 4.10 5.78
CA ILE A 22 -8.95 4.11 7.21
C ILE A 22 -9.93 4.99 7.98
N THR A 23 -10.03 4.79 9.30
CA THR A 23 -10.89 5.62 10.16
C THR A 23 -10.42 7.07 10.25
N SER A 24 -9.10 7.28 10.33
CA SER A 24 -8.47 8.59 10.49
C SER A 24 -8.68 9.51 9.29
N ASP A 25 -8.75 10.81 9.55
CA ASP A 25 -8.83 11.80 8.49
C ASP A 25 -7.46 12.07 7.86
N LEU A 26 -7.26 11.56 6.64
CA LEU A 26 -6.07 11.78 5.82
C LEU A 26 -5.87 13.23 5.37
N ASN A 27 -6.83 14.11 5.64
CA ASN A 27 -6.76 15.55 5.40
C ASN A 27 -6.58 16.38 6.68
N SER A 28 -6.39 15.75 7.83
CA SER A 28 -6.11 16.48 9.07
C SER A 28 -4.71 17.12 9.07
N ASP A 29 -4.47 17.99 10.05
CA ASP A 29 -3.16 18.61 10.29
C ASP A 29 -2.16 17.64 10.97
N HIS A 30 -2.61 16.44 11.36
CA HIS A 30 -1.76 15.41 11.96
C HIS A 30 -1.23 14.38 10.95
N VAL A 31 -1.36 14.68 9.66
CA VAL A 31 -0.85 13.84 8.56
C VAL A 31 0.33 14.57 7.93
N CYS A 32 1.43 13.86 7.68
CA CYS A 32 2.60 14.40 6.99
C CYS A 32 3.12 13.44 5.91
N ARG A 33 3.89 13.99 4.97
CA ARG A 33 4.64 13.16 4.03
C ARG A 33 5.91 12.63 4.69
N LEU A 34 6.20 11.36 4.48
CA LEU A 34 7.47 10.75 4.85
C LEU A 34 8.32 10.52 3.60
N ASP A 35 9.59 10.89 3.67
CA ASP A 35 10.58 10.69 2.62
C ASP A 35 11.34 9.39 2.86
N PHE A 36 11.16 8.40 1.98
CA PHE A 36 11.87 7.12 2.03
C PHE A 36 12.92 6.97 0.92
N THR A 37 13.27 8.08 0.27
CA THR A 37 14.32 8.13 -0.75
C THR A 37 15.71 8.15 -0.13
N ALA A 38 16.73 8.02 -0.99
CA ALA A 38 18.13 8.16 -0.58
C ALA A 38 18.52 9.56 -0.06
N ALA A 39 17.64 10.56 -0.18
CA ALA A 39 17.88 11.91 0.36
C ALA A 39 17.71 11.98 1.88
N ASN A 40 17.03 11.02 2.50
CA ASN A 40 16.73 11.05 3.93
C ASN A 40 17.93 10.63 4.78
N SER A 41 18.61 11.62 5.37
CA SER A 41 19.79 11.39 6.22
C SER A 41 19.50 10.55 7.47
N LEU A 42 18.29 10.59 8.03
CA LEU A 42 17.95 9.77 9.18
C LEU A 42 17.98 8.29 8.79
N LEU A 43 17.35 7.94 7.66
CA LEU A 43 17.30 6.57 7.17
C LEU A 43 18.68 6.06 6.72
N LEU A 44 19.51 6.91 6.12
CA LEU A 44 20.90 6.56 5.76
C LEU A 44 21.75 6.17 6.98
N ASN A 45 21.46 6.75 8.15
CA ASN A 45 22.18 6.48 9.39
C ASN A 45 21.46 5.48 10.32
N THR A 46 20.39 4.85 9.84
CA THR A 46 19.62 3.84 10.59
C THR A 46 19.91 2.45 10.02
N ASP A 47 20.18 1.45 10.87
CA ASP A 47 20.20 0.06 10.41
C ASP A 47 18.78 -0.40 10.13
N LEU A 48 18.36 -0.25 8.87
CA LEU A 48 17.02 -0.62 8.44
C LEU A 48 16.79 -2.13 8.54
N ARG A 49 17.79 -3.01 8.66
CA ARG A 49 17.53 -4.45 8.82
C ARG A 49 16.98 -4.81 10.20
N ASP A 50 17.26 -3.99 11.20
CA ASP A 50 16.60 -4.04 12.50
C ASP A 50 15.28 -3.26 12.43
N THR A 51 14.16 -4.00 12.39
CA THR A 51 12.83 -3.39 12.31
C THR A 51 12.49 -2.50 13.49
N ALA A 52 13.03 -2.75 14.69
CA ALA A 52 12.80 -1.89 15.84
C ALA A 52 13.54 -0.54 15.72
N LEU A 53 14.73 -0.55 15.12
CA LEU A 53 15.45 0.70 14.79
C LEU A 53 14.74 1.45 13.67
N PHE A 54 14.25 0.73 12.66
CA PHE A 54 13.50 1.35 11.57
C PHE A 54 12.18 1.97 12.07
N ASP A 55 11.45 1.27 12.93
CA ASP A 55 10.21 1.79 13.52
C ASP A 55 10.48 3.06 14.33
N LYS A 56 11.54 3.08 15.15
CA LYS A 56 11.98 4.30 15.85
C LYS A 56 12.29 5.46 14.90
N ALA A 57 12.93 5.19 13.75
CA ALA A 57 13.19 6.24 12.77
C ALA A 57 11.88 6.78 12.16
N VAL A 58 10.90 5.93 11.87
CA VAL A 58 9.57 6.37 11.43
C VAL A 58 8.89 7.25 12.49
N GLN A 59 8.89 6.83 13.76
CA GLN A 59 8.34 7.62 14.85
C GLN A 59 9.04 8.97 15.02
N GLN A 60 10.36 9.04 14.80
CA GLN A 60 11.11 10.30 14.82
C GLN A 60 10.70 11.24 13.68
N MET A 61 10.49 10.72 12.46
CA MET A 61 10.04 11.53 11.33
C MET A 61 8.62 12.09 11.54
N LEU A 62 7.74 11.31 12.15
CA LEU A 62 6.39 11.74 12.52
C LEU A 62 6.43 12.82 13.60
N ALA A 63 7.18 12.58 14.68
CA ALA A 63 7.33 13.52 15.79
C ALA A 63 7.95 14.86 15.35
N ALA A 64 8.94 14.84 14.45
CA ALA A 64 9.56 16.04 13.89
C ALA A 64 8.58 16.95 13.14
N GLN A 65 7.45 16.38 12.67
CA GLN A 65 6.40 17.09 11.94
C GLN A 65 5.11 17.24 12.76
N ASN A 66 5.11 16.87 14.05
CA ASN A 66 3.93 16.85 14.92
C ASN A 66 2.74 16.06 14.33
N ALA A 67 3.06 14.96 13.62
CA ALA A 67 2.11 14.11 12.93
C ALA A 67 1.92 12.78 13.66
N THR A 68 0.75 12.17 13.48
CA THR A 68 0.45 10.80 13.94
C THR A 68 0.33 9.83 12.76
N ILE A 69 0.24 10.35 11.54
CA ILE A 69 0.12 9.56 10.31
C ILE A 69 1.14 10.03 9.29
N GLY A 70 1.91 9.09 8.77
CA GLY A 70 2.81 9.32 7.64
C GLY A 70 2.17 8.83 6.35
N ILE A 71 2.35 9.53 5.23
CA ILE A 71 1.79 9.11 3.95
C ILE A 71 2.72 9.38 2.77
N GLY A 72 2.74 8.48 1.77
CA GLY A 72 3.35 8.77 0.48
C GLY A 72 3.87 7.56 -0.26
N GLY A 73 4.70 7.82 -1.28
CA GLY A 73 5.47 6.77 -1.95
C GLY A 73 5.02 6.36 -3.34
N TYR A 74 3.91 6.86 -3.88
CA TYR A 74 3.53 6.45 -5.24
C TYR A 74 4.57 6.89 -6.27
N LEU A 75 5.13 5.93 -6.99
CA LEU A 75 6.24 6.07 -7.93
C LEU A 75 7.49 6.74 -7.34
N GLU A 76 7.69 6.60 -6.03
CA GLU A 76 8.90 7.04 -5.34
C GLU A 76 10.01 5.99 -5.48
N ASP A 77 11.23 6.43 -5.77
CA ASP A 77 12.44 5.57 -5.75
C ASP A 77 12.94 5.47 -4.31
N ARG A 78 12.59 4.37 -3.64
CA ARG A 78 12.85 4.21 -2.21
C ARG A 78 14.06 3.35 -1.95
N SER A 79 15.00 3.90 -1.17
CA SER A 79 16.19 3.16 -0.76
C SER A 79 15.90 2.08 0.29
N ILE A 80 14.76 2.16 1.00
CA ILE A 80 14.43 1.22 2.07
C ILE A 80 14.33 -0.24 1.61
N TYR A 81 14.01 -0.50 0.34
CA TYR A 81 13.88 -1.86 -0.18
C TYR A 81 15.22 -2.60 -0.27
N SER A 82 16.36 -1.88 -0.26
CA SER A 82 17.69 -2.49 -0.21
C SER A 82 17.95 -3.26 1.10
N ARG A 83 17.06 -3.12 2.10
CA ARG A 83 17.13 -3.89 3.36
C ARG A 83 16.90 -5.39 3.12
N SER A 84 16.12 -5.76 2.11
CA SER A 84 15.76 -7.15 1.83
C SER A 84 16.42 -7.68 0.55
N LYS A 85 16.93 -8.92 0.64
CA LYS A 85 17.45 -9.65 -0.53
C LYS A 85 16.34 -10.01 -1.53
N HIS A 86 15.07 -9.97 -1.13
CA HIS A 86 13.93 -10.23 -2.01
C HIS A 86 13.78 -9.19 -3.13
N PHE A 87 14.27 -7.95 -2.90
CA PHE A 87 14.18 -6.84 -3.86
C PHE A 87 15.53 -6.37 -4.41
N SER A 88 16.62 -6.92 -3.87
CA SER A 88 17.99 -6.53 -4.23
C SER A 88 18.68 -7.64 -5.02
N THR A 89 18.85 -7.42 -6.33
CA THR A 89 19.83 -8.17 -7.12
C THR A 89 20.92 -7.20 -7.62
N PRO A 90 22.19 -7.63 -7.76
CA PRO A 90 23.27 -6.74 -8.21
C PRO A 90 23.06 -6.07 -9.57
N ALA A 91 22.11 -6.55 -10.38
CA ALA A 91 21.85 -6.06 -11.73
C ALA A 91 20.60 -5.15 -11.83
N ALA A 92 19.69 -5.21 -10.84
CA ALA A 92 18.39 -4.54 -10.92
C ALA A 92 17.77 -4.41 -9.51
N ASN A 93 17.81 -3.21 -8.93
CA ASN A 93 17.14 -2.92 -7.66
C ASN A 93 15.70 -2.50 -7.95
N ARG A 94 14.73 -3.23 -7.37
CA ARG A 94 13.30 -2.87 -7.46
C ARG A 94 12.97 -1.88 -6.37
N ASN A 95 13.10 -0.59 -6.69
CA ASN A 95 12.90 0.49 -5.72
C ASN A 95 11.71 1.39 -6.04
N LEU A 96 11.14 1.30 -7.26
CA LEU A 96 10.02 2.12 -7.67
C LEU A 96 8.75 1.60 -7.00
N HIS A 97 8.24 2.33 -6.03
CA HIS A 97 7.08 1.91 -5.26
C HIS A 97 5.77 2.14 -6.03
N LEU A 98 4.92 1.10 -6.09
CA LEU A 98 3.71 1.08 -6.91
C LEU A 98 2.42 1.39 -6.12
N GLY A 99 2.52 1.50 -4.81
CA GLY A 99 1.42 1.86 -3.93
C GLY A 99 1.60 3.21 -3.24
N ILE A 100 0.74 3.47 -2.28
CA ILE A 100 0.92 4.50 -1.26
C ILE A 100 1.01 3.78 0.08
N ASP A 101 2.02 4.15 0.86
CA ASP A 101 2.12 3.71 2.23
C ASP A 101 1.46 4.73 3.15
N ILE A 102 0.72 4.21 4.13
CA ILE A 102 0.12 4.99 5.21
C ILE A 102 0.62 4.43 6.55
N TRP A 103 1.57 5.14 7.16
CA TRP A 103 2.27 4.77 8.37
C TRP A 103 1.43 5.18 9.59
N MET A 104 1.01 4.19 10.37
CA MET A 104 0.14 4.35 11.53
C MET A 104 0.22 3.12 12.44
N GLU A 105 -0.35 3.19 13.63
CA GLU A 105 -0.23 2.12 14.63
C GLU A 105 -0.83 0.78 14.16
N ALA A 106 -0.19 -0.32 14.56
CA ALA A 106 -0.75 -1.66 14.40
C ALA A 106 -2.12 -1.78 15.07
N GLY A 107 -2.98 -2.62 14.51
CA GLY A 107 -4.37 -2.76 14.95
C GLY A 107 -5.32 -1.71 14.34
N THR A 108 -4.82 -0.69 13.62
CA THR A 108 -5.68 0.28 12.95
C THR A 108 -6.62 -0.44 11.95
N PRO A 109 -7.95 -0.23 12.04
CA PRO A 109 -8.92 -0.83 11.14
C PRO A 109 -8.78 -0.35 9.69
N ILE A 110 -8.88 -1.29 8.75
CA ILE A 110 -8.82 -1.04 7.30
C ILE A 110 -10.17 -1.38 6.66
N PHE A 111 -10.62 -0.55 5.72
CA PHE A 111 -11.94 -0.63 5.10
C PHE A 111 -11.85 -0.64 3.58
N THR A 112 -12.83 -1.24 2.92
CA THR A 112 -12.93 -1.19 1.45
C THR A 112 -13.58 0.12 0.98
N PRO A 113 -13.04 0.80 -0.05
CA PRO A 113 -13.58 2.06 -0.57
C PRO A 113 -14.86 1.89 -1.41
N LEU A 114 -15.14 0.67 -1.86
CA LEU A 114 -16.29 0.30 -2.70
C LEU A 114 -16.84 -1.06 -2.29
N ASP A 115 -18.01 -1.42 -2.82
CA ASP A 115 -18.43 -2.81 -2.89
C ASP A 115 -17.33 -3.63 -3.57
N ALA A 116 -17.07 -4.82 -3.04
CA ALA A 116 -15.94 -5.63 -3.45
C ALA A 116 -16.21 -7.12 -3.25
N THR A 117 -15.41 -7.93 -3.92
CA THR A 117 -15.27 -9.35 -3.60
C THR A 117 -13.81 -9.66 -3.33
N VAL A 118 -13.54 -10.61 -2.43
CA VAL A 118 -12.18 -11.12 -2.24
C VAL A 118 -11.74 -11.81 -3.53
N HIS A 119 -10.75 -11.23 -4.19
CA HIS A 119 -10.10 -11.85 -5.35
C HIS A 119 -9.15 -12.94 -4.89
N SER A 120 -8.25 -12.60 -3.97
CA SER A 120 -7.31 -13.53 -3.34
C SER A 120 -6.67 -12.91 -2.10
N PHE A 121 -5.98 -13.74 -1.32
CA PHE A 121 -5.26 -13.34 -0.13
C PHE A 121 -4.12 -14.33 0.12
N GLN A 122 -3.05 -13.89 0.78
CA GLN A 122 -1.89 -14.73 1.11
C GLN A 122 -1.15 -14.14 2.31
N ASN A 123 -0.46 -15.00 3.06
CA ASN A 123 0.55 -14.57 4.01
C ASN A 123 1.93 -14.62 3.33
N ASN A 124 2.40 -13.49 2.81
CA ASN A 124 3.70 -13.35 2.14
C ASN A 124 4.81 -13.14 3.19
N ASP A 125 5.13 -14.19 3.95
CA ASP A 125 5.88 -14.13 5.22
C ASP A 125 7.41 -14.04 5.08
N HIS A 126 7.90 -13.68 3.90
CA HIS A 126 9.31 -13.41 3.67
C HIS A 126 9.72 -12.07 4.30
N PHE A 127 10.99 -11.97 4.72
CA PHE A 127 11.51 -10.74 5.31
C PHE A 127 11.47 -9.57 4.30
N GLY A 128 10.79 -8.49 4.68
CA GLY A 128 10.62 -7.31 3.85
C GLY A 128 9.51 -7.44 2.80
N ASP A 129 8.84 -8.58 2.69
CA ASP A 129 7.68 -8.78 1.82
C ASP A 129 6.41 -8.21 2.50
N TYR A 130 5.22 -8.43 1.95
CA TYR A 130 3.99 -7.84 2.45
C TYR A 130 3.46 -8.41 3.77
N GLY A 131 3.85 -9.64 4.16
CA GLY A 131 3.12 -10.37 5.19
C GLY A 131 1.67 -10.66 4.77
N PRO A 132 0.70 -10.68 5.70
CA PRO A 132 -0.71 -10.84 5.40
C PRO A 132 -1.21 -9.79 4.41
N THR A 133 -1.73 -10.27 3.28
CA THR A 133 -2.14 -9.47 2.13
C THR A 133 -3.54 -9.88 1.69
N ILE A 134 -4.39 -8.90 1.42
CA ILE A 134 -5.72 -9.11 0.83
C ILE A 134 -5.78 -8.33 -0.48
N ILE A 135 -6.35 -8.95 -1.51
CA ILE A 135 -6.63 -8.32 -2.80
C ILE A 135 -8.14 -8.38 -3.03
N LEU A 136 -8.74 -7.21 -3.22
CA LEU A 136 -10.16 -7.06 -3.52
C LEU A 136 -10.36 -6.75 -5.00
N GLN A 137 -11.40 -7.34 -5.58
CA GLN A 137 -11.91 -7.01 -6.91
C GLN A 137 -13.09 -6.05 -6.77
N HIS A 138 -13.11 -5.03 -7.62
CA HIS A 138 -14.19 -4.04 -7.72
C HIS A 138 -14.73 -4.00 -9.14
N GLU A 139 -15.98 -3.58 -9.27
CA GLU A 139 -16.59 -3.24 -10.56
C GLU A 139 -17.16 -1.83 -10.47
N LEU A 140 -16.76 -0.97 -11.42
CA LEU A 140 -17.24 0.40 -11.53
C LEU A 140 -17.57 0.68 -13.00
N HIS A 141 -18.82 0.95 -13.34
CA HIS A 141 -19.27 1.16 -14.73
C HIS A 141 -18.79 0.05 -15.70
N SER A 142 -18.91 -1.22 -15.30
CA SER A 142 -18.46 -2.41 -16.05
C SER A 142 -16.94 -2.52 -16.26
N ARG A 143 -16.15 -1.65 -15.62
CA ARG A 143 -14.69 -1.77 -15.52
C ARG A 143 -14.33 -2.52 -14.25
N THR A 144 -13.66 -3.66 -14.40
CA THR A 144 -13.05 -4.37 -13.28
C THR A 144 -11.68 -3.76 -12.96
N PHE A 145 -11.39 -3.61 -11.68
CA PHE A 145 -10.06 -3.28 -11.16
C PHE A 145 -9.90 -3.87 -9.76
N TYR A 146 -8.70 -3.76 -9.20
CA TYR A 146 -8.35 -4.39 -7.93
C TYR A 146 -7.68 -3.40 -6.99
N THR A 147 -7.83 -3.65 -5.68
CA THR A 147 -7.05 -2.98 -4.65
C THR A 147 -6.29 -4.01 -3.81
N LEU A 148 -5.01 -3.75 -3.56
CA LEU A 148 -4.15 -4.57 -2.71
C LEU A 148 -3.90 -3.86 -1.38
N TYR A 149 -4.02 -4.63 -0.29
CA TYR A 149 -3.80 -4.20 1.08
C TYR A 149 -2.74 -5.10 1.70
N GLY A 150 -1.52 -4.57 1.86
CA GLY A 150 -0.39 -5.27 2.47
C GLY A 150 -0.20 -4.94 3.95
N HIS A 151 0.73 -5.64 4.60
CA HIS A 151 1.15 -5.42 5.99
C HIS A 151 0.02 -5.53 7.02
N LEU A 152 -0.97 -6.38 6.73
CA LEU A 152 -2.12 -6.61 7.59
C LEU A 152 -1.76 -7.54 8.77
N SER A 153 -2.65 -7.60 9.76
CA SER A 153 -2.53 -8.56 10.84
C SER A 153 -2.85 -9.97 10.35
N ARG A 154 -2.20 -10.98 10.92
CA ARG A 154 -2.41 -12.37 10.51
C ARG A 154 -3.86 -12.83 10.72
N THR A 155 -4.50 -12.33 11.77
CA THR A 155 -5.91 -12.60 12.07
C THR A 155 -6.86 -12.03 11.03
N SER A 156 -6.44 -11.04 10.23
CA SER A 156 -7.26 -10.49 9.13
C SER A 156 -7.49 -11.50 7.99
N LEU A 157 -6.68 -12.56 7.90
CA LEU A 157 -6.87 -13.62 6.90
C LEU A 157 -7.88 -14.68 7.34
N SER A 158 -8.23 -14.72 8.62
CA SER A 158 -9.20 -15.67 9.16
C SER A 158 -10.61 -15.31 8.67
N GLY A 159 -11.40 -16.30 8.25
CA GLY A 159 -12.74 -16.04 7.71
C GLY A 159 -12.75 -15.58 6.25
N LEU A 160 -11.62 -15.65 5.55
CA LEU A 160 -11.50 -15.41 4.10
C LEU A 160 -11.39 -16.72 3.31
N GLU A 161 -11.60 -17.88 3.93
CA GLU A 161 -11.38 -19.20 3.33
C GLU A 161 -12.21 -19.43 2.06
N GLU A 162 -13.28 -18.65 1.87
CA GLU A 162 -14.08 -18.59 0.66
C GLU A 162 -13.63 -17.42 -0.25
N VAL A 163 -12.83 -17.75 -1.27
CA VAL A 163 -12.57 -16.82 -2.39
C VAL A 163 -13.92 -16.39 -2.99
N GLY A 164 -14.06 -15.09 -3.24
CA GLY A 164 -15.32 -14.48 -3.69
C GLY A 164 -16.20 -13.94 -2.57
N LYS A 165 -15.77 -14.01 -1.29
CA LYS A 165 -16.47 -13.36 -0.18
C LYS A 165 -16.79 -11.89 -0.50
N PRO A 166 -18.06 -11.46 -0.42
CA PRO A 166 -18.44 -10.09 -0.70
C PRO A 166 -18.19 -9.17 0.50
N PHE A 167 -17.80 -7.94 0.21
CA PHE A 167 -17.78 -6.81 1.14
C PHE A 167 -18.58 -5.64 0.56
N LYS A 168 -19.30 -4.93 1.42
CA LYS A 168 -19.95 -3.67 1.07
C LYS A 168 -19.01 -2.50 1.26
N LYS A 169 -19.26 -1.43 0.50
CA LYS A 169 -18.55 -0.16 0.66
C LYS A 169 -18.54 0.27 2.12
N GLY A 170 -17.35 0.52 2.67
CA GLY A 170 -17.17 0.94 4.05
C GLY A 170 -17.17 -0.20 5.07
N ASP A 171 -17.25 -1.46 4.64
CA ASP A 171 -17.02 -2.60 5.53
C ASP A 171 -15.55 -2.64 5.96
N GLN A 172 -15.33 -3.00 7.22
CA GLN A 172 -13.99 -3.31 7.71
C GLN A 172 -13.55 -4.66 7.12
N ILE A 173 -12.40 -4.68 6.47
CA ILE A 173 -11.84 -5.86 5.81
C ILE A 173 -10.67 -6.46 6.58
N ALA A 174 -9.97 -5.65 7.37
CA ALA A 174 -8.74 -6.05 8.06
C ALA A 174 -8.37 -5.09 9.19
N SER A 175 -7.23 -5.34 9.81
CA SER A 175 -6.49 -4.43 10.67
C SER A 175 -5.00 -4.50 10.34
N LEU A 176 -4.23 -3.44 10.63
CA LEU A 176 -2.78 -3.46 10.43
C LEU A 176 -2.07 -4.43 11.37
N GLY A 177 -1.05 -5.11 10.85
CA GLY A 177 -0.26 -6.06 11.61
C GLY A 177 0.94 -5.41 12.30
N PRO A 178 1.32 -5.86 13.52
CA PRO A 178 2.62 -5.53 14.08
C PRO A 178 3.73 -6.31 13.35
N TYR A 179 4.97 -5.85 13.45
CA TYR A 179 6.12 -6.72 13.15
C TYR A 179 6.30 -7.75 14.27
N PRO A 180 6.78 -8.97 13.97
CA PRO A 180 7.32 -9.40 12.69
C PRO A 180 6.28 -9.92 11.68
N GLU A 181 5.00 -10.05 12.05
CA GLU A 181 4.04 -10.78 11.20
C GLU A 181 3.68 -10.06 9.90
N ASN A 182 3.74 -8.73 9.86
CA ASN A 182 3.44 -7.91 8.69
C ASN A 182 4.57 -7.88 7.62
N GLY A 183 5.35 -8.95 7.49
CA GLY A 183 6.55 -8.99 6.65
C GLY A 183 7.76 -8.31 7.28
N ASN A 184 7.71 -8.08 8.60
CA ASN A 184 8.75 -7.45 9.40
C ASN A 184 9.04 -5.98 9.02
N TRP A 185 7.97 -5.19 8.92
CA TRP A 185 8.00 -3.74 8.67
C TRP A 185 7.52 -2.95 9.88
N PRO A 186 7.98 -1.70 10.10
CA PRO A 186 7.25 -0.79 10.97
C PRO A 186 5.78 -0.73 10.53
N PRO A 187 4.81 -0.69 11.44
CA PRO A 187 3.39 -0.78 11.07
C PRO A 187 2.97 0.31 10.08
N HIS A 188 2.40 -0.10 8.96
CA HIS A 188 1.84 0.76 7.93
C HIS A 188 0.89 -0.04 7.03
N LEU A 189 0.03 0.64 6.29
CA LEU A 189 -0.74 0.05 5.18
C LEU A 189 0.05 0.25 3.88
N HIS A 190 0.28 -0.80 3.09
CA HIS A 190 0.55 -0.66 1.65
C HIS A 190 -0.78 -0.72 0.91
N PHE A 191 -1.18 0.37 0.25
CA PHE A 191 -2.40 0.45 -0.54
C PHE A 191 -2.10 0.69 -2.02
N GLN A 192 -2.55 -0.20 -2.88
CA GLN A 192 -2.25 -0.14 -4.32
C GLN A 192 -3.49 -0.42 -5.15
N ILE A 193 -3.65 0.35 -6.24
CA ILE A 193 -4.67 0.10 -7.27
C ILE A 193 -4.02 -0.70 -8.39
N ILE A 194 -4.73 -1.69 -8.94
CA ILE A 194 -4.25 -2.56 -10.02
C ILE A 194 -5.36 -2.66 -11.07
N GLY A 195 -5.05 -2.34 -12.32
CA GLY A 195 -6.02 -2.42 -13.42
C GLY A 195 -6.25 -3.84 -13.92
N ASP A 196 -5.22 -4.69 -13.92
CA ASP A 196 -5.29 -6.09 -14.36
C ASP A 196 -4.32 -6.94 -13.54
N MET A 197 -4.83 -8.04 -12.96
CA MET A 197 -4.01 -8.95 -12.14
C MET A 197 -3.04 -9.80 -12.96
N GLY A 198 -3.18 -9.88 -14.29
CA GLY A 198 -2.33 -10.68 -15.17
C GLY A 198 -2.30 -12.15 -14.78
N GLY A 199 -3.43 -12.67 -14.27
CA GLY A 199 -3.57 -14.04 -13.75
C GLY A 199 -2.87 -14.31 -12.41
N LYS A 200 -2.32 -13.29 -11.73
CA LYS A 200 -1.70 -13.45 -10.41
C LYS A 200 -2.76 -13.63 -9.31
N SER A 201 -2.38 -14.31 -8.23
CA SER A 201 -3.23 -14.55 -7.08
C SER A 201 -2.38 -14.54 -5.81
N GLY A 202 -2.91 -14.02 -4.71
CA GLY A 202 -2.25 -13.94 -3.40
C GLY A 202 -1.19 -12.86 -3.28
N ASP A 203 -0.58 -12.46 -4.40
CA ASP A 203 0.48 -11.46 -4.45
C ASP A 203 0.45 -10.67 -5.78
N PHE A 204 0.95 -9.45 -5.75
CA PHE A 204 1.16 -8.59 -6.90
C PHE A 204 2.36 -7.66 -6.66
N PRO A 205 3.22 -7.39 -7.67
CA PRO A 205 4.36 -6.48 -7.51
C PRO A 205 4.00 -5.17 -6.81
N GLY A 206 4.59 -4.93 -5.63
CA GLY A 206 4.53 -3.66 -4.91
C GLY A 206 5.63 -2.68 -5.25
N VAL A 207 6.70 -3.22 -5.84
CA VAL A 207 7.85 -2.47 -6.31
C VAL A 207 8.26 -2.94 -7.70
N ALA A 208 8.74 -2.01 -8.51
CA ALA A 208 9.21 -2.25 -9.87
C ALA A 208 10.61 -1.71 -10.10
N LEU A 209 11.18 -2.10 -11.24
CA LEU A 209 12.38 -1.44 -11.77
C LEU A 209 11.98 -0.08 -12.35
N SER A 210 12.86 0.90 -12.23
CA SER A 210 12.65 2.21 -12.83
C SER A 210 12.50 2.15 -14.36
N SER A 211 13.09 1.13 -15.01
CA SER A 211 12.89 0.85 -16.45
C SER A 211 11.45 0.48 -16.81
N ASP A 212 10.71 -0.09 -15.87
CA ASP A 212 9.34 -0.57 -16.08
C ASP A 212 8.30 0.47 -15.64
N LYS A 213 8.75 1.69 -15.27
CA LYS A 213 7.89 2.76 -14.75
C LYS A 213 6.69 3.00 -15.63
N ALA A 214 6.88 3.21 -16.94
CA ALA A 214 5.78 3.55 -17.84
C ALA A 214 4.72 2.44 -17.91
N PHE A 215 5.14 1.17 -17.83
CA PHE A 215 4.22 0.03 -17.81
C PHE A 215 3.41 0.00 -16.51
N TYR A 216 4.09 0.11 -15.36
CA TYR A 216 3.43 0.00 -14.06
C TYR A 216 2.65 1.27 -13.66
N GLU A 217 3.07 2.46 -14.08
CA GLU A 217 2.30 3.70 -13.89
C GLU A 217 0.96 3.63 -14.62
N ALA A 218 0.95 2.97 -15.78
CA ALA A 218 -0.28 2.69 -16.49
C ALA A 218 -1.08 1.63 -15.70
N LEU A 219 -0.50 0.44 -15.47
CA LEU A 219 -1.21 -0.69 -14.85
C LEU A 219 -1.69 -0.44 -13.41
N CYS A 220 -0.98 0.39 -12.65
CA CYS A 220 -1.23 0.69 -11.24
C CYS A 220 -1.40 2.20 -11.04
N PRO A 221 -2.60 2.76 -11.28
CA PRO A 221 -2.86 4.19 -11.11
C PRO A 221 -2.54 4.72 -9.71
N ASN A 222 -2.34 6.04 -9.61
CA ASN A 222 -2.09 6.75 -8.35
C ASN A 222 -3.19 6.43 -7.32
N PRO A 223 -2.88 5.75 -6.20
CA PRO A 223 -3.90 5.39 -5.21
C PRO A 223 -4.56 6.59 -4.53
N ASN A 224 -3.97 7.79 -4.64
CA ASN A 224 -4.57 9.03 -4.15
C ASN A 224 -5.87 9.41 -4.89
N LEU A 225 -6.14 8.82 -6.05
CA LEU A 225 -7.44 8.88 -6.72
C LEU A 225 -8.58 8.36 -5.84
N ILE A 226 -8.28 7.40 -4.95
CA ILE A 226 -9.21 6.86 -3.95
C ILE A 226 -8.96 7.47 -2.57
N LEU A 227 -7.70 7.59 -2.12
CA LEU A 227 -7.37 8.05 -0.76
C LEU A 227 -7.68 9.53 -0.51
N GLN A 228 -7.62 10.38 -1.55
CA GLN A 228 -8.00 11.79 -1.51
C GLN A 228 -7.33 12.59 -0.39
N SER A 229 -6.04 12.35 -0.16
CA SER A 229 -5.24 13.15 0.76
C SER A 229 -4.68 14.39 0.05
N ARG A 230 -4.93 15.57 0.63
CA ARG A 230 -4.35 16.86 0.20
C ARG A 230 -2.83 16.92 0.36
N HIS A 231 -2.27 16.00 1.13
CA HIS A 231 -0.82 15.90 1.34
C HIS A 231 -0.10 15.17 0.20
N LEU A 232 -0.84 14.61 -0.76
CA LEU A 232 -0.28 13.88 -1.90
C LEU A 232 -0.66 14.52 -3.24
N PRO A 233 0.19 14.40 -4.27
CA PRO A 233 -0.16 14.80 -5.62
C PRO A 233 -1.25 13.87 -6.22
N LEU A 234 -1.94 14.38 -7.25
CA LEU A 234 -2.84 13.61 -8.11
C LEU A 234 -2.18 13.29 -9.44
#